data_AF-A0A7J5ZLN2-F1
#
_entry.id   AF-A0A7J5ZLN2-F1
#
_cell.length_a   1.000
_cell.length_b   1.000
_cell.length_c   1.000
_cell.angle_alpha   90.00
_cell.angle_beta   90.00
_cell.angle_gamma   90.00
#
_symmetry.space_group_name_H-M   'P 1'
#
loop_
_entity.id
_entity.type
_entity.pdbx_description
1 polymer ?
#
loop_
_entity_poly.entity_id
_entity_poly.type
_entity_poly.pdbx_seq_one_letter_code
_entity_poly.pdbx_strand_id
1 'polypeptide(L)'
;MVPLVGGSCPRLCRCDSKLLYCEGLNLTDIPHNLSSATGLSLRENNISELREGHFVGLSQLTWLYLDHNNIEYVEESAFERLRRIKELDLSTNRIENLSNGTFRPLPNLRILDLSYNRLQSLEPDLFHGLRKLTNLHLRYNALKFVPVRIFQDCRSMQFLDLGYNQLQSLARNSFAGLFKLTELHLEHNELVKINLAHFPRLISLRTLYMRNNKATIVVSTLDWTWHFLEKIDFSNNEIEYIEPHVFESMPNLKELMLNSNKLTYVDQRILGSWTSLGSITLSGNAWECGRNVCALAAWLSSFQGQRDSALQCASPDMAQGEDILDAVYAFQLCEDGIEATTQTFTVTRDLARGSIFKGATRTPYDLQDMEGGEVVTNSFTVTAATDDLESTMQIHKVVTGTMALIFSFLIIVLMLYVSWKCFPAGVRQMRQCFSNQRRKQKQKQTMQQMATMSTPEYYVDYKPNHIEGALVIINEYGSCTCQQQASRECEV
;
A
#
# COMPACT_ATOMS: atom_id res chain seq x y z
N MET A 1 2.44 -15.02 66.63
CA MET A 1 3.45 -15.01 65.56
C MET A 1 3.11 -16.12 64.60
N VAL A 2 2.60 -15.76 63.43
CA VAL A 2 2.10 -16.67 62.38
C VAL A 2 3.18 -16.74 61.27
N PRO A 3 3.46 -17.90 60.66
CA PRO A 3 4.72 -18.14 59.98
C PRO A 3 4.79 -17.45 58.61
N LEU A 4 5.91 -16.77 58.35
CA LEU A 4 6.30 -16.28 57.03
C LEU A 4 6.76 -17.46 56.17
N VAL A 5 5.84 -18.03 55.39
CA VAL A 5 6.17 -18.90 54.25
C VAL A 5 6.22 -18.00 53.02
N GLY A 6 7.39 -17.44 52.72
CA GLY A 6 7.60 -16.53 51.60
C GLY A 6 8.98 -16.76 50.98
N GLY A 7 9.02 -17.07 49.68
CA GLY A 7 10.27 -17.15 48.93
C GLY A 7 11.08 -15.87 49.14
N SER A 8 12.29 -16.01 49.68
CA SER A 8 13.14 -14.87 50.00
C SER A 8 13.46 -14.10 48.72
N CYS A 9 13.35 -12.76 48.78
CA CYS A 9 13.84 -11.89 47.72
C CYS A 9 15.33 -12.23 47.43
N PRO A 10 15.74 -12.40 46.17
CA PRO A 10 17.15 -12.61 45.84
C PRO A 10 17.99 -11.44 46.36
N ARG A 11 19.15 -11.73 46.97
CA ARG A 11 19.94 -10.73 47.72
C ARG A 11 20.33 -9.48 46.94
N LEU A 12 20.50 -9.61 45.63
CA LEU A 12 20.91 -8.50 44.75
C LEU A 12 19.74 -7.83 44.03
N CYS A 13 18.55 -8.44 44.08
CA CYS A 13 17.36 -7.88 43.44
C CYS A 13 16.57 -7.01 44.40
N ARG A 14 15.88 -6.03 43.85
CA ARG A 14 14.85 -5.27 44.57
C ARG A 14 13.51 -5.97 44.38
N CYS A 15 12.81 -6.28 45.48
CA CYS A 15 11.48 -6.86 45.42
C CYS A 15 10.44 -5.93 46.03
N ASP A 16 9.35 -5.70 45.31
CA ASP A 16 8.17 -5.01 45.79
C ASP A 16 6.96 -5.96 45.73
N SER A 17 6.58 -6.53 46.88
CA SER A 17 5.56 -7.56 46.97
C SER A 17 5.87 -8.77 46.06
N LYS A 18 5.19 -8.89 44.92
CA LYS A 18 5.39 -9.96 43.92
C LYS A 18 6.10 -9.49 42.65
N LEU A 19 6.60 -8.26 42.64
CA LEU A 19 7.35 -7.68 41.54
C LEU A 19 8.84 -7.75 41.87
N LEU A 20 9.62 -8.31 40.96
CA LEU A 20 11.06 -8.53 41.14
C LEU A 20 11.82 -7.72 40.09
N TYR A 21 12.76 -6.90 40.58
CA TYR A 21 13.62 -6.03 39.78
C TYR A 21 15.07 -6.45 39.99
N CYS A 22 15.62 -7.16 39.02
CA CYS A 22 16.97 -7.72 39.00
C CYS A 22 17.76 -7.06 37.85
N GLU A 23 17.97 -5.75 37.93
CA GLU A 23 18.45 -4.92 36.81
C GLU A 23 19.92 -4.53 37.00
N GLY A 24 20.74 -4.55 35.94
CA GLY A 24 22.13 -4.06 36.03
C GLY A 24 23.05 -4.94 36.89
N LEU A 25 22.73 -6.22 37.07
CA LEU A 25 23.40 -7.12 38.02
C LEU A 25 24.43 -8.03 37.36
N ASN A 26 24.73 -7.82 36.08
CA ASN A 26 25.59 -8.69 35.26
C ASN A 26 25.15 -10.17 35.28
N LEU A 27 23.84 -10.42 35.40
CA LEU A 27 23.31 -11.78 35.40
C LEU A 27 23.49 -12.41 34.01
N THR A 28 23.97 -13.63 33.97
CA THR A 28 24.07 -14.44 32.74
C THR A 28 22.93 -15.44 32.61
N ASP A 29 22.15 -15.64 33.68
CA ASP A 29 21.08 -16.63 33.76
C ASP A 29 19.92 -16.08 34.61
N ILE A 30 18.75 -16.71 34.46
CA ILE A 30 17.49 -16.32 35.11
C ILE A 30 17.48 -16.82 36.55
N PRO A 31 17.23 -15.95 37.55
CA PRO A 31 17.20 -16.38 38.94
C PRO A 31 16.12 -17.45 39.20
N HIS A 32 16.50 -18.54 39.87
CA HIS A 32 15.59 -19.63 40.22
C HIS A 32 14.79 -19.36 41.51
N ASN A 33 13.80 -20.22 41.79
CA ASN A 33 12.95 -20.20 43.00
C ASN A 33 12.04 -18.98 43.18
N LEU A 34 11.59 -18.38 42.08
CA LEU A 34 10.73 -17.18 42.07
C LEU A 34 9.22 -17.48 41.98
N SER A 35 8.76 -18.58 42.58
CA SER A 35 7.44 -19.21 42.29
C SER A 35 6.18 -18.36 42.54
N SER A 36 6.31 -17.21 43.21
CA SER A 36 5.19 -16.29 43.50
C SER A 36 5.21 -14.99 42.71
N ALA A 37 6.23 -14.76 41.87
CA ALA A 37 6.42 -13.52 41.13
C ALA A 37 5.31 -13.31 40.09
N THR A 38 4.78 -12.09 40.04
CA THR A 38 3.80 -11.64 39.02
C THR A 38 4.44 -10.73 37.98
N GLY A 39 5.64 -10.22 38.27
CA GLY A 39 6.41 -9.36 37.39
C GLY A 39 7.89 -9.58 37.62
N LEU A 40 8.66 -9.67 36.53
CA LEU A 40 10.09 -9.88 36.58
C LEU A 40 10.80 -8.97 35.58
N SER A 41 11.70 -8.14 36.10
CA SER A 41 12.60 -7.29 35.32
C SER A 41 14.01 -7.83 35.43
N LEU A 42 14.60 -8.14 34.28
CA LEU A 42 15.99 -8.60 34.11
C LEU A 42 16.73 -7.68 33.12
N ARG A 43 16.35 -6.40 33.09
CA ARG A 43 16.94 -5.38 32.22
C ARG A 43 18.43 -5.19 32.48
N GLU A 44 19.15 -4.76 31.46
CA GLU A 44 20.57 -4.38 31.58
C GLU A 44 21.45 -5.49 32.20
N ASN A 45 21.23 -6.73 31.79
CA ASN A 45 22.04 -7.88 32.20
C ASN A 45 22.83 -8.45 31.01
N ASN A 46 23.46 -9.60 31.22
CA ASN A 46 24.30 -10.26 30.22
C ASN A 46 23.73 -11.64 29.82
N ILE A 47 22.40 -11.77 29.77
CA ILE A 47 21.74 -13.02 29.36
C ILE A 47 21.90 -13.16 27.85
N SER A 48 22.38 -14.32 27.39
CA SER A 48 22.67 -14.58 25.98
C SER A 48 21.69 -15.53 25.29
N GLU A 49 20.93 -16.31 26.06
CA GLU A 49 20.02 -17.32 25.52
C GLU A 49 18.80 -17.55 26.41
N LEU A 50 17.68 -17.86 25.78
CA LEU A 50 16.45 -18.28 26.45
C LEU A 50 16.13 -19.72 26.04
N ARG A 51 16.22 -20.65 26.99
CA ARG A 51 15.97 -22.07 26.79
C ARG A 51 14.74 -22.54 27.54
N GLU A 52 14.27 -23.72 27.18
CA GLU A 52 13.31 -24.46 27.99
C GLU A 52 13.84 -24.63 29.42
N GLY A 53 12.98 -24.44 30.41
CA GLY A 53 13.36 -24.59 31.80
C GLY A 53 13.71 -23.28 32.52
N HIS A 54 14.23 -22.25 31.82
CA HIS A 54 14.67 -21.00 32.44
C HIS A 54 13.55 -20.28 33.23
N PHE A 55 12.29 -20.43 32.79
CA PHE A 55 11.12 -19.83 33.44
C PHE A 55 10.27 -20.82 34.23
N VAL A 56 10.81 -21.98 34.62
CA VAL A 56 10.08 -22.94 35.45
C VAL A 56 9.76 -22.32 36.82
N GLY A 57 8.51 -22.52 37.26
CA GLY A 57 7.99 -21.93 38.50
C GLY A 57 7.43 -20.51 38.34
N LEU A 58 7.79 -19.78 37.28
CA LEU A 58 7.33 -18.40 37.01
C LEU A 58 5.95 -18.31 36.34
N SER A 59 5.08 -19.30 36.56
CA SER A 59 3.76 -19.44 35.90
C SER A 59 2.77 -18.30 36.18
N GLN A 60 3.05 -17.48 37.20
CA GLN A 60 2.20 -16.37 37.62
C GLN A 60 2.59 -15.03 36.98
N LEU A 61 3.67 -14.99 36.20
CA LEU A 61 4.14 -13.76 35.57
C LEU A 61 3.08 -13.18 34.61
N THR A 62 2.93 -11.86 34.70
CA THR A 62 2.06 -11.05 33.86
C THR A 62 2.84 -10.12 32.96
N TRP A 63 4.05 -9.73 33.36
CA TRP A 63 5.01 -9.01 32.55
C TRP A 63 6.42 -9.56 32.77
N LEU A 64 7.23 -9.53 31.73
CA LEU A 64 8.62 -9.98 31.71
C LEU A 64 9.44 -9.02 30.87
N TYR A 65 10.46 -8.40 31.49
CA TYR A 65 11.36 -7.48 30.82
C TYR A 65 12.76 -8.06 30.75
N LEU A 66 13.26 -8.19 29.52
CA LEU A 66 14.57 -8.76 29.16
C LEU A 66 15.31 -7.82 28.22
N ASP A 67 14.91 -6.55 28.14
CA ASP A 67 15.58 -5.57 27.30
C ASP A 67 17.00 -5.23 27.76
N HIS A 68 17.82 -4.73 26.84
CA HIS A 68 19.22 -4.40 27.08
C HIS A 68 20.02 -5.61 27.61
N ASN A 69 19.81 -6.78 27.01
CA ASN A 69 20.62 -7.99 27.23
C ASN A 69 21.42 -8.35 25.96
N ASN A 70 22.04 -9.53 25.94
CA ASN A 70 22.80 -10.03 24.81
C ASN A 70 22.13 -11.26 24.18
N ILE A 71 20.80 -11.36 24.22
CA ILE A 71 20.06 -12.55 23.80
C ILE A 71 20.21 -12.70 22.28
N GLU A 72 20.84 -13.80 21.87
CA GLU A 72 21.05 -14.17 20.46
C GLU A 72 20.14 -15.33 20.06
N TYR A 73 19.84 -16.23 21.01
CA TYR A 73 19.05 -17.44 20.77
C TYR A 73 17.84 -17.53 21.69
N VAL A 74 16.68 -17.81 21.10
CA VAL A 74 15.42 -18.09 21.81
C VAL A 74 14.89 -19.44 21.32
N GLU A 75 14.87 -20.42 22.22
CA GLU A 75 14.31 -21.74 21.95
C GLU A 75 12.78 -21.67 21.79
N GLU A 76 12.21 -22.52 20.93
CA GLU A 76 10.77 -22.53 20.63
C GLU A 76 9.89 -22.70 21.89
N SER A 77 10.33 -23.54 22.83
CA SER A 77 9.64 -23.82 24.10
C SER A 77 10.05 -22.92 25.26
N ALA A 78 10.89 -21.90 25.03
CA ALA A 78 11.40 -21.01 26.10
C ALA A 78 10.28 -20.42 26.96
N PHE A 79 9.13 -20.06 26.36
CA PHE A 79 8.02 -19.42 27.06
C PHE A 79 6.86 -20.36 27.44
N GLU A 80 7.02 -21.68 27.36
CA GLU A 80 5.92 -22.65 27.46
C GLU A 80 5.07 -22.54 28.74
N ARG A 81 5.70 -22.16 29.86
CA ARG A 81 5.05 -22.06 31.19
C ARG A 81 4.43 -20.69 31.47
N LEU A 82 4.58 -19.71 30.58
CA LEU A 82 4.26 -18.30 30.82
C LEU A 82 2.86 -17.87 30.32
N ARG A 83 1.85 -18.72 30.51
CA ARG A 83 0.49 -18.52 29.94
C ARG A 83 -0.23 -17.24 30.37
N ARG A 84 0.19 -16.62 31.47
CA ARG A 84 -0.42 -15.40 32.04
C ARG A 84 0.25 -14.09 31.59
N ILE A 85 1.35 -14.17 30.85
CA ILE A 85 2.05 -12.99 30.32
C ILE A 85 1.11 -12.19 29.43
N LYS A 86 1.14 -10.88 29.65
CA LYS A 86 0.45 -9.84 28.88
C LYS A 86 1.45 -8.91 28.21
N GLU A 87 2.65 -8.79 28.75
CA GLU A 87 3.69 -7.89 28.26
C GLU A 87 5.03 -8.59 28.28
N LEU A 88 5.71 -8.60 27.12
CA LEU A 88 7.02 -9.20 26.94
C LEU A 88 7.89 -8.19 26.20
N ASP A 89 8.96 -7.76 26.85
CA ASP A 89 9.96 -6.86 26.29
C ASP A 89 11.25 -7.63 26.05
N LEU A 90 11.60 -7.80 24.77
CA LEU A 90 12.83 -8.41 24.28
C LEU A 90 13.63 -7.38 23.46
N SER A 91 13.34 -6.09 23.62
CA SER A 91 14.00 -5.03 22.85
C SER A 91 15.48 -4.89 23.19
N THR A 92 16.26 -4.27 22.30
CA THR A 92 17.70 -4.02 22.50
C THR A 92 18.46 -5.31 22.88
N ASN A 93 18.31 -6.32 22.04
CA ASN A 93 19.01 -7.60 22.11
C ASN A 93 19.68 -7.89 20.76
N ARG A 94 20.07 -9.14 20.50
CA ARG A 94 20.79 -9.55 19.29
C ARG A 94 20.08 -10.68 18.55
N ILE A 95 18.77 -10.77 18.72
CA ILE A 95 17.96 -11.86 18.17
C ILE A 95 17.93 -11.75 16.64
N GLU A 96 18.35 -12.80 15.95
CA GLU A 96 18.37 -12.84 14.48
C GLU A 96 17.14 -13.54 13.90
N ASN A 97 16.63 -14.56 14.59
CA ASN A 97 15.51 -15.39 14.13
C ASN A 97 14.64 -15.83 15.30
N LEU A 98 13.34 -16.03 15.02
CA LEU A 98 12.36 -16.57 15.96
C LEU A 98 11.52 -17.64 15.25
N SER A 99 11.32 -18.79 15.88
CA SER A 99 10.54 -19.88 15.29
C SER A 99 9.03 -19.64 15.42
N ASN A 100 8.24 -20.24 14.52
CA ASN A 100 6.77 -20.16 14.52
C ASN A 100 6.11 -20.50 15.87
N GLY A 101 6.75 -21.32 16.70
CA GLY A 101 6.21 -21.75 17.99
C GLY A 101 6.50 -20.81 19.15
N THR A 102 7.48 -19.90 19.01
CA THR A 102 8.04 -19.12 20.12
C THR A 102 6.97 -18.44 20.99
N PHE A 103 5.99 -17.78 20.36
CA PHE A 103 4.95 -17.04 21.08
C PHE A 103 3.62 -17.79 21.24
N ARG A 104 3.48 -19.00 20.67
CA ARG A 104 2.24 -19.80 20.79
C ARG A 104 1.81 -20.06 22.24
N PRO A 105 2.72 -20.25 23.21
CA PRO A 105 2.35 -20.43 24.62
C PRO A 105 1.77 -19.19 25.32
N LEU A 106 1.73 -18.02 24.66
CA LEU A 106 1.38 -16.72 25.24
C LEU A 106 0.01 -16.19 24.76
N PRO A 107 -1.12 -16.89 24.99
CA PRO A 107 -2.43 -16.52 24.44
C PRO A 107 -3.01 -15.22 25.02
N ASN A 108 -2.41 -14.70 26.10
CA ASN A 108 -2.83 -13.48 26.79
C ASN A 108 -1.96 -12.26 26.48
N LEU A 109 -0.95 -12.41 25.61
CA LEU A 109 -0.04 -11.35 25.22
C LEU A 109 -0.80 -10.17 24.60
N ARG A 110 -0.45 -8.96 25.04
CA ARG A 110 -1.03 -7.67 24.64
C ARG A 110 0.04 -6.77 24.04
N ILE A 111 1.21 -6.74 24.66
CA ILE A 111 2.34 -5.91 24.23
C ILE A 111 3.52 -6.84 24.00
N LEU A 112 4.11 -6.76 22.81
CA LEU A 112 5.34 -7.45 22.45
C LEU A 112 6.31 -6.43 21.85
N ASP A 113 7.46 -6.27 22.49
CA ASP A 113 8.54 -5.45 21.97
C ASP A 113 9.72 -6.32 21.53
N LEU A 114 10.04 -6.23 20.24
CA LEU A 114 11.16 -6.88 19.56
C LEU A 114 12.06 -5.84 18.88
N SER A 115 11.96 -4.57 19.27
CA SER A 115 12.70 -3.48 18.66
C SER A 115 14.20 -3.58 18.92
N TYR A 116 15.03 -2.96 18.08
CA TYR A 116 16.49 -2.95 18.25
C TYR A 116 17.08 -4.36 18.38
N ASN A 117 16.64 -5.26 17.50
CA ASN A 117 17.19 -6.61 17.34
C ASN A 117 17.81 -6.72 15.93
N ARG A 118 18.11 -7.94 15.49
CA ARG A 118 18.74 -8.23 14.20
C ARG A 118 17.85 -9.11 13.33
N LEU A 119 16.53 -9.05 13.52
CA LEU A 119 15.57 -9.89 12.80
C LEU A 119 15.65 -9.60 11.30
N GLN A 120 15.97 -10.61 10.49
CA GLN A 120 16.09 -10.48 9.03
C GLN A 120 14.81 -10.91 8.32
N SER A 121 14.07 -11.84 8.92
CA SER A 121 12.78 -12.32 8.44
C SER A 121 11.86 -12.67 9.60
N LEU A 122 10.56 -12.69 9.33
CA LEU A 122 9.57 -13.22 10.25
C LEU A 122 9.03 -14.52 9.67
N GLU A 123 8.92 -15.52 10.51
CA GLU A 123 8.28 -16.77 10.13
C GLU A 123 6.74 -16.56 9.96
N PRO A 124 6.08 -17.18 8.95
CA PRO A 124 4.70 -16.85 8.57
C PRO A 124 3.65 -17.01 9.68
N ASP A 125 3.85 -17.94 10.61
CA ASP A 125 2.93 -18.26 11.71
C ASP A 125 3.47 -17.79 13.08
N LEU A 126 4.50 -16.93 13.11
CA LEU A 126 5.13 -16.46 14.35
C LEU A 126 4.15 -15.83 15.35
N PHE A 127 3.16 -15.09 14.85
CA PHE A 127 2.13 -14.42 15.67
C PHE A 127 0.78 -15.16 15.67
N HIS A 128 0.77 -16.43 15.27
CA HIS A 128 -0.46 -17.23 15.21
C HIS A 128 -1.13 -17.32 16.58
N GLY A 129 -2.45 -17.11 16.63
CA GLY A 129 -3.23 -17.20 17.87
C GLY A 129 -3.12 -16.02 18.84
N LEU A 130 -2.28 -15.01 18.58
CA LEU A 130 -2.11 -13.81 19.43
C LEU A 130 -3.28 -12.81 19.31
N ARG A 131 -4.51 -13.29 19.56
CA ARG A 131 -5.76 -12.53 19.34
C ARG A 131 -5.93 -11.31 20.25
N LYS A 132 -5.20 -11.27 21.36
CA LYS A 132 -5.23 -10.18 22.35
C LYS A 132 -4.10 -9.17 22.18
N LEU A 133 -3.18 -9.39 21.22
CA LEU A 133 -2.08 -8.49 20.96
C LEU A 133 -2.63 -7.13 20.49
N THR A 134 -2.26 -6.06 21.19
CA THR A 134 -2.65 -4.67 20.91
C THR A 134 -1.49 -3.87 20.34
N ASN A 135 -0.26 -4.13 20.80
CA ASN A 135 0.93 -3.38 20.44
C ASN A 135 2.03 -4.35 20.03
N LEU A 136 2.58 -4.15 18.83
CA LEU A 136 3.73 -4.88 18.34
C LEU A 136 4.78 -3.89 17.85
N HIS A 137 5.97 -3.98 18.45
CA HIS A 137 7.12 -3.17 18.08
C HIS A 137 8.18 -4.06 17.43
N LEU A 138 8.53 -3.76 16.18
CA LEU A 138 9.54 -4.43 15.37
C LEU A 138 10.54 -3.43 14.80
N ARG A 139 10.62 -2.24 15.42
CA ARG A 139 11.44 -1.12 14.97
C ARG A 139 12.93 -1.46 15.01
N TYR A 140 13.75 -0.89 14.14
CA TYR A 140 15.20 -1.10 14.16
C TYR A 140 15.57 -2.60 14.10
N ASN A 141 15.11 -3.26 13.05
CA ASN A 141 15.49 -4.61 12.68
C ASN A 141 16.03 -4.59 11.23
N ALA A 142 16.26 -5.76 10.64
CA ALA A 142 16.75 -5.91 9.27
C ALA A 142 15.70 -6.58 8.36
N LEU A 143 14.41 -6.36 8.62
CA LEU A 143 13.33 -7.02 7.88
C LEU A 143 13.29 -6.51 6.44
N LYS A 144 13.30 -7.43 5.47
CA LYS A 144 13.26 -7.11 4.04
C LYS A 144 11.85 -7.17 3.43
N PHE A 145 10.98 -7.97 4.04
CA PHE A 145 9.59 -8.15 3.63
C PHE A 145 8.71 -8.49 4.84
N VAL A 146 7.42 -8.18 4.72
CA VAL A 146 6.39 -8.63 5.66
C VAL A 146 5.70 -9.85 5.05
N PRO A 147 5.72 -11.03 5.71
CA PRO A 147 5.02 -12.20 5.18
C PRO A 147 3.51 -11.97 5.06
N VAL A 148 2.91 -12.53 4.02
CA VAL A 148 1.47 -12.42 3.76
C VAL A 148 0.69 -13.10 4.88
N ARG A 149 -0.34 -12.42 5.42
CA ARG A 149 -1.22 -12.92 6.50
C ARG A 149 -0.54 -13.21 7.84
N ILE A 150 0.70 -12.77 8.07
CA ILE A 150 1.36 -12.97 9.37
C ILE A 150 0.55 -12.39 10.55
N PHE A 151 -0.23 -11.34 10.30
CA PHE A 151 -1.08 -10.69 11.31
C PHE A 151 -2.55 -11.14 11.30
N GLN A 152 -2.90 -12.19 10.55
CA GLN A 152 -4.30 -12.60 10.29
C GLN A 152 -5.12 -12.84 11.57
N ASP A 153 -4.48 -13.29 12.64
CA ASP A 153 -5.09 -13.57 13.94
C ASP A 153 -4.94 -12.45 14.97
N CYS A 154 -4.15 -11.39 14.67
CA CYS A 154 -3.90 -10.25 15.56
C CYS A 154 -5.07 -9.24 15.55
N ARG A 155 -6.28 -9.72 15.82
CA ARG A 155 -7.56 -9.00 15.65
C ARG A 155 -7.77 -7.83 16.61
N SER A 156 -6.96 -7.72 17.66
CA SER A 156 -7.02 -6.65 18.66
C SER A 156 -5.95 -5.58 18.48
N MET A 157 -5.09 -5.73 17.47
CA MET A 157 -3.93 -4.86 17.26
C MET A 157 -4.38 -3.43 16.94
N GLN A 158 -3.78 -2.47 17.63
CA GLN A 158 -4.04 -1.03 17.53
C GLN A 158 -2.78 -0.29 17.06
N PHE A 159 -1.61 -0.77 17.47
CA PHE A 159 -0.32 -0.16 17.15
C PHE A 159 0.63 -1.20 16.53
N LEU A 160 1.22 -0.85 15.39
CA LEU A 160 2.24 -1.66 14.71
C LEU A 160 3.40 -0.77 14.27
N ASP A 161 4.59 -1.05 14.81
CA ASP A 161 5.82 -0.37 14.41
C ASP A 161 6.76 -1.28 13.62
N LEU A 162 6.93 -0.95 12.33
CA LEU A 162 7.87 -1.58 11.38
C LEU A 162 8.91 -0.56 10.87
N GLY A 163 9.06 0.58 11.54
CA GLY A 163 10.00 1.62 11.15
C GLY A 163 11.46 1.18 11.28
N TYR A 164 12.36 1.83 10.55
CA TYR A 164 13.80 1.53 10.58
C TYR A 164 14.10 0.06 10.27
N ASN A 165 13.55 -0.43 9.17
CA ASN A 165 13.80 -1.76 8.61
C ASN A 165 14.32 -1.61 7.17
N GLN A 166 14.38 -2.70 6.42
CA GLN A 166 14.87 -2.74 5.04
C GLN A 166 13.75 -3.15 4.08
N LEU A 167 12.49 -2.77 4.37
CA LEU A 167 11.34 -3.17 3.57
C LEU A 167 11.39 -2.52 2.19
N GLN A 168 11.52 -3.33 1.14
CA GLN A 168 11.61 -2.84 -0.25
C GLN A 168 10.24 -2.78 -0.94
N SER A 169 9.32 -3.65 -0.51
CA SER A 169 7.95 -3.70 -1.02
C SER A 169 7.00 -4.27 0.02
N LEU A 170 5.71 -4.02 -0.19
CA LEU A 170 4.63 -4.57 0.62
C LEU A 170 3.78 -5.48 -0.26
N ALA A 171 3.55 -6.72 0.17
CA ALA A 171 2.68 -7.61 -0.55
C ALA A 171 1.20 -7.29 -0.25
N ARG A 172 0.32 -7.57 -1.21
CA ARG A 172 -1.13 -7.49 -1.00
C ARG A 172 -1.53 -8.41 0.15
N ASN A 173 -2.35 -7.90 1.08
CA ASN A 173 -2.82 -8.63 2.26
C ASN A 173 -1.74 -8.94 3.33
N SER A 174 -0.58 -8.29 3.30
CA SER A 174 0.41 -8.40 4.40
C SER A 174 -0.21 -7.99 5.74
N PHE A 175 -1.06 -6.95 5.73
CA PHE A 175 -1.75 -6.41 6.90
C PHE A 175 -3.18 -6.95 7.08
N ALA A 176 -3.49 -8.11 6.50
CA ALA A 176 -4.80 -8.73 6.69
C ALA A 176 -5.03 -9.09 8.17
N GLY A 177 -6.26 -8.87 8.66
CA GLY A 177 -6.64 -9.12 10.06
C GLY A 177 -6.57 -7.90 10.97
N LEU A 178 -5.87 -6.83 10.55
CA LEU A 178 -5.62 -5.62 11.34
C LEU A 178 -6.74 -4.58 11.28
N PHE A 179 -7.99 -5.00 11.49
CA PHE A 179 -9.16 -4.11 11.34
C PHE A 179 -9.31 -3.07 12.47
N LYS A 180 -8.63 -3.25 13.62
CA LYS A 180 -8.58 -2.30 14.74
C LYS A 180 -7.32 -1.42 14.76
N LEU A 181 -6.43 -1.58 13.78
CA LEU A 181 -5.17 -0.84 13.75
C LEU A 181 -5.47 0.65 13.59
N THR A 182 -4.93 1.46 14.50
CA THR A 182 -5.09 2.92 14.52
C THR A 182 -3.82 3.61 14.06
N GLU A 183 -2.65 3.02 14.31
CA GLU A 183 -1.35 3.64 14.02
C GLU A 183 -0.40 2.63 13.39
N LEU A 184 0.16 3.01 12.24
CA LEU A 184 1.10 2.21 11.46
C LEU A 184 2.35 3.01 11.14
N HIS A 185 3.50 2.50 11.58
CA HIS A 185 4.82 3.04 11.28
C HIS A 185 5.52 2.19 10.23
N LEU A 186 5.88 2.83 9.12
CA LEU A 186 6.65 2.28 8.01
C LEU A 186 7.79 3.23 7.60
N GLU A 187 8.11 4.21 8.45
CA GLU A 187 9.19 5.17 8.18
C GLU A 187 10.57 4.52 8.13
N HIS A 188 11.53 5.19 7.47
CA HIS A 188 12.92 4.70 7.39
C HIS A 188 13.00 3.26 6.88
N ASN A 189 12.39 3.02 5.72
CA ASN A 189 12.46 1.77 4.98
C ASN A 189 12.94 2.04 3.55
N GLU A 190 12.87 1.06 2.65
CA GLU A 190 13.34 1.15 1.27
C GLU A 190 12.20 1.07 0.25
N LEU A 191 10.99 1.49 0.63
CA LEU A 191 9.81 1.37 -0.23
C LEU A 191 9.93 2.30 -1.43
N VAL A 192 9.91 1.73 -2.64
CA VAL A 192 10.04 2.48 -3.91
C VAL A 192 8.69 2.99 -4.44
N LYS A 193 7.59 2.39 -3.97
CA LYS A 193 6.23 2.73 -4.40
C LYS A 193 5.26 2.68 -3.23
N ILE A 194 4.46 3.73 -3.07
CA ILE A 194 3.35 3.75 -2.12
C ILE A 194 2.09 3.35 -2.88
N ASN A 195 1.62 2.12 -2.64
CA ASN A 195 0.36 1.64 -3.17
C ASN A 195 -0.64 1.47 -2.03
N LEU A 196 -1.59 2.39 -1.92
CA LEU A 196 -2.58 2.37 -0.85
C LEU A 196 -3.54 1.17 -0.96
N ALA A 197 -3.60 0.50 -2.12
CA ALA A 197 -4.34 -0.75 -2.32
C ALA A 197 -3.83 -1.95 -1.52
N HIS A 198 -2.70 -1.81 -0.83
CA HIS A 198 -2.21 -2.82 0.11
C HIS A 198 -2.88 -2.74 1.49
N PHE A 199 -3.59 -1.65 1.77
CA PHE A 199 -4.17 -1.34 3.08
C PHE A 199 -5.72 -1.26 3.14
N PRO A 200 -6.51 -1.93 2.26
CA PRO A 200 -7.95 -1.68 2.16
C PRO A 200 -8.73 -2.15 3.41
N ARG A 201 -8.11 -2.97 4.26
CA ARG A 201 -8.71 -3.52 5.49
C ARG A 201 -8.33 -2.77 6.76
N LEU A 202 -7.47 -1.76 6.68
CA LEU A 202 -7.10 -0.89 7.80
C LEU A 202 -8.17 0.17 8.04
N ILE A 203 -9.41 -0.28 8.26
CA ILE A 203 -10.60 0.58 8.29
C ILE A 203 -10.65 1.53 9.50
N SER A 204 -9.87 1.25 10.56
CA SER A 204 -9.79 2.06 11.78
C SER A 204 -8.53 2.92 11.83
N LEU A 205 -7.73 2.95 10.74
CA LEU A 205 -6.45 3.64 10.72
C LEU A 205 -6.65 5.16 10.89
N ARG A 206 -5.87 5.76 11.78
CA ARG A 206 -5.86 7.19 12.09
C ARG A 206 -4.58 7.87 11.66
N THR A 207 -3.47 7.14 11.77
CA THR A 207 -2.14 7.69 11.50
C THR A 207 -1.30 6.71 10.70
N LEU A 208 -0.68 7.21 9.64
CA LEU A 208 0.19 6.45 8.76
C LEU A 208 1.51 7.21 8.55
N TYR A 209 2.61 6.62 9.02
CA TYR A 209 3.95 7.15 8.80
C TYR A 209 4.67 6.36 7.71
N MET A 210 5.07 7.03 6.64
CA MET A 210 5.88 6.47 5.55
C MET A 210 7.06 7.37 5.17
N ARG A 211 7.43 8.30 6.06
CA ARG A 211 8.56 9.21 5.82
C ARG A 211 9.87 8.47 5.61
N ASN A 212 10.84 9.10 4.97
CA ASN A 212 12.19 8.55 4.81
C ASN A 212 12.16 7.16 4.13
N ASN A 213 11.40 7.04 3.05
CA ASN A 213 11.45 5.90 2.14
C ASN A 213 12.04 6.35 0.80
N LYS A 214 11.99 5.49 -0.23
CA LYS A 214 12.50 5.77 -1.58
C LYS A 214 11.35 5.93 -2.59
N ALA A 215 10.17 6.35 -2.12
CA ALA A 215 8.96 6.26 -2.91
C ALA A 215 8.96 7.32 -4.00
N THR A 216 8.80 6.93 -5.27
CA THR A 216 8.72 7.87 -6.40
C THR A 216 7.28 8.20 -6.81
N ILE A 217 6.34 7.35 -6.44
CA ILE A 217 4.94 7.46 -6.84
C ILE A 217 4.00 7.02 -5.72
N VAL A 218 2.88 7.75 -5.60
CA VAL A 218 1.74 7.39 -4.75
C VAL A 218 0.54 7.03 -5.65
N VAL A 219 0.04 5.80 -5.49
CA VAL A 219 -1.12 5.29 -6.24
C VAL A 219 -2.18 4.71 -5.31
N SER A 220 -3.41 4.69 -5.78
CA SER A 220 -4.53 4.05 -5.09
C SER A 220 -5.56 3.54 -6.09
N THR A 221 -6.26 2.45 -5.75
CA THR A 221 -7.41 1.99 -6.53
C THR A 221 -8.72 2.39 -5.84
N LEU A 222 -9.72 2.75 -6.62
CA LEU A 222 -10.99 3.28 -6.13
C LEU A 222 -11.98 2.17 -5.74
N ASP A 223 -11.86 1.60 -4.54
CA ASP A 223 -12.84 0.64 -4.00
C ASP A 223 -13.12 0.77 -2.48
N TRP A 224 -12.46 1.70 -1.76
CA TRP A 224 -12.62 1.87 -0.31
C TRP A 224 -12.39 3.30 0.16
N THR A 225 -12.81 3.58 1.40
CA THR A 225 -12.64 4.87 2.07
C THR A 225 -12.15 4.69 3.52
N TRP A 226 -11.18 5.52 3.91
CA TRP A 226 -10.66 5.63 5.28
C TRP A 226 -11.32 6.80 6.02
N HIS A 227 -12.44 6.50 6.66
CA HIS A 227 -13.24 7.49 7.39
C HIS A 227 -12.54 8.04 8.64
N PHE A 228 -11.57 7.33 9.20
CA PHE A 228 -10.90 7.71 10.45
C PHE A 228 -9.47 8.19 10.25
N LEU A 229 -8.95 8.20 9.02
CA LEU A 229 -7.57 8.59 8.78
C LEU A 229 -7.43 10.10 8.89
N GLU A 230 -6.59 10.53 9.82
CA GLU A 230 -6.43 11.94 10.20
C GLU A 230 -5.05 12.46 9.82
N LYS A 231 -4.03 11.59 9.78
CA LYS A 231 -2.64 12.00 9.57
C LYS A 231 -1.90 11.06 8.64
N ILE A 232 -1.23 11.64 7.64
CA ILE A 232 -0.30 10.94 6.75
C ILE A 232 1.03 11.69 6.71
N ASP A 233 2.12 10.95 6.88
CA ASP A 233 3.48 11.43 6.68
C ASP A 233 4.15 10.74 5.48
N PHE A 234 4.30 11.49 4.39
CA PHE A 234 5.04 11.10 3.18
C PHE A 234 6.34 11.91 3.02
N SER A 235 6.78 12.63 4.06
CA SER A 235 7.95 13.48 3.99
C SER A 235 9.25 12.72 3.69
N ASN A 236 10.26 13.41 3.16
CA ASN A 236 11.58 12.83 2.90
C ASN A 236 11.51 11.55 2.04
N ASN A 237 10.75 11.60 0.95
CA ASN A 237 10.72 10.54 -0.07
C ASN A 237 11.27 11.10 -1.38
N GLU A 238 11.05 10.40 -2.49
CA GLU A 238 11.44 10.84 -3.83
C GLU A 238 10.21 11.05 -4.71
N ILE A 239 9.07 11.44 -4.13
CA ILE A 239 7.78 11.43 -4.83
C ILE A 239 7.78 12.48 -5.94
N GLU A 240 7.64 12.02 -7.17
CA GLU A 240 7.53 12.85 -8.39
C GLU A 240 6.09 12.96 -8.87
N TYR A 241 5.27 11.93 -8.62
CA TYR A 241 3.88 11.86 -9.09
C TYR A 241 2.94 11.26 -8.04
N ILE A 242 1.77 11.88 -7.92
CA ILE A 242 0.66 11.40 -7.10
C ILE A 242 -0.55 11.24 -8.02
N GLU A 243 -1.17 10.07 -7.99
CA GLU A 243 -2.37 9.81 -8.79
C GLU A 243 -3.57 10.67 -8.31
N PRO A 244 -4.32 11.33 -9.22
CA PRO A 244 -5.30 12.36 -8.85
C PRO A 244 -6.37 11.96 -7.84
N HIS A 245 -6.76 10.69 -7.79
CA HIS A 245 -7.86 10.20 -6.95
C HIS A 245 -7.40 9.65 -5.59
N VAL A 246 -6.10 9.68 -5.28
CA VAL A 246 -5.54 9.09 -4.04
C VAL A 246 -6.24 9.62 -2.79
N PHE A 247 -6.43 10.93 -2.71
CA PHE A 247 -6.97 11.60 -1.54
C PHE A 247 -8.51 11.59 -1.46
N GLU A 248 -9.22 11.19 -2.52
CA GLU A 248 -10.69 11.02 -2.49
C GLU A 248 -11.10 9.92 -1.49
N SER A 249 -10.21 8.93 -1.27
CA SER A 249 -10.44 7.85 -0.33
C SER A 249 -10.30 8.24 1.16
N MET A 250 -9.90 9.47 1.49
CA MET A 250 -9.58 9.90 2.86
C MET A 250 -10.18 11.28 3.18
N PRO A 251 -11.51 11.40 3.28
CA PRO A 251 -12.21 12.68 3.37
C PRO A 251 -11.95 13.46 4.67
N ASN A 252 -11.48 12.80 5.72
CA ASN A 252 -11.26 13.37 7.06
C ASN A 252 -9.79 13.61 7.38
N LEU A 253 -8.92 13.64 6.37
CA LEU A 253 -7.49 13.91 6.55
C LEU A 253 -7.29 15.33 7.08
N LYS A 254 -6.53 15.48 8.17
CA LYS A 254 -6.27 16.75 8.87
C LYS A 254 -4.82 17.20 8.71
N GLU A 255 -3.87 16.26 8.73
CA GLU A 255 -2.45 16.54 8.64
C GLU A 255 -1.83 15.75 7.48
N LEU A 256 -1.19 16.47 6.56
CA LEU A 256 -0.49 15.89 5.41
C LEU A 256 0.92 16.45 5.30
N MET A 257 1.92 15.58 5.48
CA MET A 257 3.31 15.97 5.27
C MET A 257 3.83 15.44 3.94
N LEU A 258 4.20 16.36 3.04
CA LEU A 258 4.74 16.09 1.70
C LEU A 258 6.06 16.82 1.46
N ASN A 259 6.64 17.44 2.49
CA ASN A 259 7.91 18.14 2.39
C ASN A 259 9.08 17.21 2.03
N SER A 260 10.13 17.79 1.45
CA SER A 260 11.35 17.07 1.04
C SER A 260 11.03 15.91 0.09
N ASN A 261 10.39 16.22 -1.04
CA ASN A 261 10.06 15.29 -2.11
C ASN A 261 10.52 15.88 -3.47
N LYS A 262 10.06 15.33 -4.59
CA LYS A 262 10.43 15.76 -5.95
C LYS A 262 9.23 16.25 -6.74
N LEU A 263 8.16 16.70 -6.08
CA LEU A 263 6.97 17.20 -6.75
C LEU A 263 7.30 18.50 -7.50
N THR A 264 6.81 18.61 -8.74
CA THR A 264 6.94 19.83 -9.54
C THR A 264 5.63 20.62 -9.60
N TYR A 265 4.49 19.94 -9.46
CA TYR A 265 3.16 20.53 -9.38
C TYR A 265 2.21 19.62 -8.59
N VAL A 266 1.02 20.13 -8.27
CA VAL A 266 -0.08 19.32 -7.69
C VAL A 266 -1.30 19.45 -8.60
N ASP A 267 -1.90 18.31 -8.96
CA ASP A 267 -3.10 18.27 -9.80
C ASP A 267 -4.30 18.94 -9.11
N GLN A 268 -5.14 19.64 -9.88
CA GLN A 268 -6.32 20.36 -9.36
C GLN A 268 -7.29 19.43 -8.61
N ARG A 269 -7.39 18.17 -9.04
CA ARG A 269 -8.27 17.18 -8.42
C ARG A 269 -7.78 16.72 -7.05
N ILE A 270 -6.46 16.68 -6.86
CA ILE A 270 -5.84 16.44 -5.55
C ILE A 270 -6.17 17.61 -4.61
N LEU A 271 -5.94 18.84 -5.08
CA LEU A 271 -6.25 20.06 -4.32
C LEU A 271 -7.73 20.13 -3.92
N GLY A 272 -8.62 19.74 -4.83
CA GLY A 272 -10.07 19.63 -4.57
C GLY A 272 -10.45 18.57 -3.53
N SER A 273 -9.57 17.60 -3.24
CA SER A 273 -9.78 16.58 -2.22
C SER A 273 -9.29 16.99 -0.83
N TRP A 274 -8.41 18.00 -0.73
CA TRP A 274 -7.82 18.50 0.52
C TRP A 274 -8.76 19.44 1.30
N THR A 275 -10.00 19.00 1.53
CA THR A 275 -11.08 19.83 2.09
C THR A 275 -11.04 19.95 3.62
N SER A 276 -10.48 18.95 4.31
CA SER A 276 -10.46 18.86 5.77
C SER A 276 -9.10 19.15 6.41
N LEU A 277 -8.09 19.54 5.61
CA LEU A 277 -6.73 19.74 6.10
C LEU A 277 -6.68 20.95 7.06
N GLY A 278 -6.09 20.72 8.23
CA GLY A 278 -5.69 21.76 9.18
C GLY A 278 -4.19 22.06 9.16
N SER A 279 -3.36 21.14 8.65
CA SER A 279 -1.91 21.31 8.53
C SER A 279 -1.37 20.62 7.28
N ILE A 280 -0.48 21.30 6.56
CA ILE A 280 0.19 20.75 5.37
C ILE A 280 1.65 21.20 5.27
N THR A 281 2.56 20.30 4.91
CA THR A 281 3.95 20.66 4.59
C THR A 281 4.28 20.28 3.15
N LEU A 282 4.92 21.18 2.43
CA LEU A 282 5.19 21.12 0.98
C LEU A 282 6.58 21.66 0.60
N SER A 283 7.32 22.23 1.56
CA SER A 283 8.67 22.75 1.38
C SER A 283 9.66 21.68 0.91
N GLY A 284 10.76 22.09 0.26
CA GLY A 284 11.78 21.15 -0.21
C GLY A 284 11.32 20.24 -1.36
N ASN A 285 10.32 20.68 -2.15
CA ASN A 285 9.95 20.08 -3.43
C ASN A 285 10.54 20.89 -4.60
N ALA A 286 10.47 20.33 -5.80
CA ALA A 286 11.02 20.92 -7.02
C ALA A 286 9.97 21.74 -7.79
N TRP A 287 9.27 22.65 -7.12
CA TRP A 287 8.13 23.38 -7.68
C TRP A 287 8.48 24.13 -8.97
N GLU A 288 7.76 23.83 -10.05
CA GLU A 288 7.88 24.51 -11.34
C GLU A 288 6.89 25.67 -11.36
N CYS A 289 7.39 26.89 -11.23
CA CYS A 289 6.62 28.12 -11.22
C CYS A 289 6.34 28.61 -12.65
N GLY A 290 5.60 27.79 -13.40
CA GLY A 290 4.94 28.16 -14.66
C GLY A 290 3.42 28.27 -14.49
N ARG A 291 2.65 27.96 -15.54
CA ARG A 291 1.17 27.93 -15.46
C ARG A 291 0.62 26.80 -14.60
N ASN A 292 1.38 25.72 -14.42
CA ASN A 292 0.99 24.54 -13.64
C ASN A 292 0.92 24.82 -12.12
N VAL A 293 1.65 25.81 -11.61
CA VAL A 293 1.61 26.17 -10.18
C VAL A 293 0.34 26.96 -9.81
N CYS A 294 -0.39 27.51 -10.77
CA CYS A 294 -1.53 28.40 -10.52
C CYS A 294 -2.62 27.79 -9.66
N ALA A 295 -2.95 26.51 -9.87
CA ALA A 295 -3.95 25.82 -9.06
C ALA A 295 -3.49 25.70 -7.59
N LEU A 296 -2.21 25.37 -7.39
CA LEU A 296 -1.61 25.28 -6.05
C LEU A 296 -1.55 26.66 -5.39
N ALA A 297 -1.14 27.70 -6.11
CA ALA A 297 -1.09 29.07 -5.61
C ALA A 297 -2.47 29.60 -5.18
N ALA A 298 -3.50 29.35 -6.00
CA ALA A 298 -4.89 29.69 -5.67
C ALA A 298 -5.39 28.93 -4.44
N TRP A 299 -5.03 27.65 -4.31
CA TRP A 299 -5.35 26.87 -3.11
C TRP A 299 -4.65 27.42 -1.87
N LEU A 300 -3.34 27.69 -1.95
CA LEU A 300 -2.52 28.21 -0.86
C LEU A 300 -2.98 29.58 -0.35
N SER A 301 -3.46 30.46 -1.23
CA SER A 301 -3.98 31.78 -0.84
C SER A 301 -5.30 31.70 -0.06
N SER A 302 -6.09 30.64 -0.30
CA SER A 302 -7.35 30.38 0.41
C SER A 302 -7.19 29.53 1.68
N PHE A 303 -6.07 28.82 1.82
CA PHE A 303 -5.83 27.89 2.91
C PHE A 303 -5.57 28.62 4.24
N GLN A 304 -6.40 28.33 5.26
CA GLN A 304 -6.33 28.96 6.58
C GLN A 304 -5.60 28.10 7.64
N GLY A 305 -5.14 26.90 7.28
CA GLY A 305 -4.44 26.00 8.19
C GLY A 305 -2.96 26.34 8.38
N GLN A 306 -2.27 25.49 9.14
CA GLN A 306 -0.82 25.58 9.32
C GLN A 306 -0.11 25.09 8.05
N ARG A 307 0.84 25.88 7.55
CA ARG A 307 1.70 25.51 6.42
C ARG A 307 3.13 25.98 6.64
N ASP A 308 4.05 25.43 5.85
CA ASP A 308 5.44 25.90 5.81
C ASP A 308 5.51 27.40 5.48
N SER A 309 6.50 28.08 6.08
CA SER A 309 6.64 29.54 5.97
C SER A 309 7.14 30.04 4.61
N ALA A 310 7.81 29.18 3.82
CA ALA A 310 8.31 29.53 2.49
C ALA A 310 8.25 28.31 1.57
N LEU A 311 7.46 28.38 0.49
CA LEU A 311 7.46 27.39 -0.57
C LEU A 311 8.18 27.99 -1.76
N GLN A 312 9.42 27.59 -1.99
CA GLN A 312 10.25 28.20 -3.03
C GLN A 312 10.08 27.51 -4.39
N CYS A 313 10.09 28.30 -5.45
CA CYS A 313 10.20 27.84 -6.82
C CYS A 313 11.58 27.21 -7.06
N ALA A 314 11.62 26.06 -7.72
CA ALA A 314 12.85 25.42 -8.18
C ALA A 314 13.17 25.74 -9.65
N SER A 315 12.14 26.00 -10.46
CA SER A 315 12.26 26.38 -11.86
C SER A 315 11.10 27.32 -12.26
N PRO A 316 11.18 28.04 -13.39
CA PRO A 316 12.38 28.27 -14.21
C PRO A 316 13.42 29.16 -13.49
N ASP A 317 14.64 29.28 -14.03
CA ASP A 317 15.76 30.04 -13.43
C ASP A 317 15.39 31.47 -13.00
N MET A 318 14.48 32.12 -13.75
CA MET A 318 14.01 33.48 -13.44
C MET A 318 13.19 33.59 -12.14
N ALA A 319 12.56 32.50 -11.68
CA ALA A 319 11.75 32.46 -10.47
C ALA A 319 12.41 31.65 -9.36
N GLN A 320 13.57 31.03 -9.61
CA GLN A 320 14.20 30.11 -8.68
C GLN A 320 14.54 30.79 -7.34
N GLY A 321 14.11 30.18 -6.23
CA GLY A 321 14.33 30.68 -4.87
C GLY A 321 13.27 31.67 -4.36
N GLU A 322 12.43 32.21 -5.24
CA GLU A 322 11.28 33.05 -4.87
C GLU A 322 10.16 32.20 -4.26
N ASP A 323 9.37 32.76 -3.35
CA ASP A 323 8.16 32.08 -2.85
C ASP A 323 7.13 31.95 -4.00
N ILE A 324 6.41 30.83 -4.05
CA ILE A 324 5.42 30.54 -5.09
C ILE A 324 4.40 31.69 -5.23
N LEU A 325 3.89 32.23 -4.11
CA LEU A 325 2.86 33.27 -4.17
C LEU A 325 3.44 34.58 -4.71
N ASP A 326 4.66 34.91 -4.31
CA ASP A 326 5.37 36.11 -4.77
C ASP A 326 5.74 36.00 -6.25
N ALA A 327 6.22 34.82 -6.69
CA ALA A 327 6.54 34.56 -8.09
C ALA A 327 5.30 34.64 -9.01
N VAL A 328 4.16 34.10 -8.56
CA VAL A 328 2.90 34.19 -9.32
C VAL A 328 2.48 35.65 -9.55
N TYR A 329 2.62 36.49 -8.52
CA TYR A 329 2.31 37.92 -8.62
C TYR A 329 3.34 38.68 -9.46
N ALA A 330 4.63 38.50 -9.17
CA ALA A 330 5.71 39.25 -9.79
C ALA A 330 5.87 38.96 -11.29
N PHE A 331 5.62 37.71 -11.72
CA PHE A 331 5.75 37.29 -13.12
C PHE A 331 4.41 37.14 -13.84
N GLN A 332 3.29 37.55 -13.21
CA GLN A 332 1.93 37.47 -13.79
C GLN A 332 1.59 36.09 -14.37
N LEU A 333 2.01 35.02 -13.70
CA LEU A 333 1.98 33.65 -14.25
C LEU A 333 0.56 33.14 -14.53
N CYS A 334 -0.41 33.63 -13.76
CA CYS A 334 -1.77 33.13 -13.70
C CYS A 334 -2.81 34.12 -14.23
N GLU A 335 -2.39 35.20 -14.90
CA GLU A 335 -3.31 36.09 -15.61
C GLU A 335 -3.82 35.41 -16.89
N ASP A 336 -5.14 35.37 -17.06
CA ASP A 336 -5.77 34.96 -18.31
C ASP A 336 -5.39 35.97 -19.38
N GLY A 337 -4.71 35.51 -20.44
CA GLY A 337 -4.37 36.34 -21.59
C GLY A 337 -5.65 36.79 -22.31
N ILE A 338 -6.23 37.91 -21.88
CA ILE A 338 -7.14 38.73 -22.69
C ILE A 338 -6.36 39.96 -23.15
N GLU A 339 -5.45 39.76 -24.11
CA GLU A 339 -4.99 40.83 -24.99
C GLU A 339 -4.87 40.30 -26.42
N ALA A 340 -6.01 40.17 -27.09
CA ALA A 340 -6.09 40.25 -28.54
C ALA A 340 -6.73 41.60 -28.90
N THR A 341 -5.88 42.62 -28.95
CA THR A 341 -5.99 43.81 -29.82
C THR A 341 -7.39 44.32 -30.14
N THR A 342 -7.98 45.10 -29.22
CA THR A 342 -8.94 46.13 -29.63
C THR A 342 -8.14 47.33 -30.18
N GLN A 343 -7.76 47.26 -31.45
CA GLN A 343 -7.30 48.47 -32.15
C GLN A 343 -8.53 49.30 -32.52
N THR A 344 -8.89 50.23 -31.65
CA THR A 344 -9.66 51.41 -31.99
C THR A 344 -8.80 52.33 -32.86
N PHE A 345 -9.12 52.43 -34.15
CA PHE A 345 -8.68 53.54 -34.99
C PHE A 345 -9.90 54.35 -35.44
N THR A 346 -10.04 55.54 -34.88
CA THR A 346 -10.96 56.58 -35.36
C THR A 346 -10.22 57.62 -36.19
N VAL A 347 -10.65 57.70 -37.46
CA VAL A 347 -10.85 58.88 -38.31
C VAL A 347 -9.62 59.63 -38.83
N THR A 348 -9.48 59.63 -40.17
CA THR A 348 -9.39 60.88 -40.95
C THR A 348 -10.13 60.73 -42.28
N ARG A 349 -11.08 61.65 -42.51
CA ARG A 349 -11.68 61.96 -43.81
C ARG A 349 -10.59 62.55 -44.70
N ASP A 350 -10.52 62.10 -45.95
CA ASP A 350 -9.99 62.93 -47.04
C ASP A 350 -10.77 62.71 -48.34
N LEU A 351 -11.01 63.84 -49.01
CA LEU A 351 -11.82 64.00 -50.21
C LEU A 351 -11.00 63.76 -51.49
N ALA A 352 -11.73 63.28 -52.51
CA ALA A 352 -11.56 63.53 -53.95
C ALA A 352 -10.41 62.83 -54.71
N ARG A 353 -10.78 61.92 -55.63
CA ARG A 353 -10.85 62.21 -57.09
C ARG A 353 -11.37 60.98 -57.85
N GLY A 354 -12.32 61.22 -58.75
CA GLY A 354 -12.98 60.18 -59.55
C GLY A 354 -12.27 59.80 -60.85
N SER A 355 -12.94 58.89 -61.59
CA SER A 355 -12.78 58.47 -63.00
C SER A 355 -12.64 56.94 -63.12
N ILE A 356 -13.30 56.14 -63.96
CA ILE A 356 -14.36 56.24 -64.99
C ILE A 356 -14.64 54.77 -65.47
N PHE A 357 -15.91 54.43 -65.77
CA PHE A 357 -16.43 53.38 -66.69
C PHE A 357 -16.05 51.89 -66.49
N LYS A 358 -16.93 50.87 -66.59
CA LYS A 358 -18.17 50.60 -67.38
C LYS A 358 -19.14 49.78 -66.49
N GLY A 359 -20.47 49.81 -66.55
CA GLY A 359 -21.40 50.23 -67.59
C GLY A 359 -22.02 49.02 -68.32
N ALA A 360 -23.10 48.44 -67.79
CA ALA A 360 -24.14 47.76 -68.57
C ALA A 360 -25.48 47.72 -67.80
N THR A 361 -26.42 48.49 -68.33
CA THR A 361 -27.80 48.74 -67.92
C THR A 361 -28.79 47.89 -68.74
N ARG A 362 -29.92 47.48 -68.16
CA ARG A 362 -31.26 47.59 -68.80
C ARG A 362 -32.41 47.40 -67.79
N THR A 363 -33.25 48.44 -67.74
CA THR A 363 -34.63 48.61 -67.17
C THR A 363 -35.69 48.05 -68.18
N PRO A 364 -37.05 48.08 -68.00
CA PRO A 364 -37.90 49.05 -67.25
C PRO A 364 -39.23 48.57 -66.57
N TYR A 365 -39.84 49.51 -65.81
CA TYR A 365 -41.25 49.79 -65.40
C TYR A 365 -42.39 48.81 -65.81
N ASP A 366 -43.48 48.55 -65.07
CA ASP A 366 -44.39 49.47 -64.35
C ASP A 366 -45.41 48.71 -63.43
N LEU A 367 -45.85 49.39 -62.35
CA LEU A 367 -47.19 49.49 -61.73
C LEU A 367 -48.15 48.29 -61.46
N GLN A 368 -48.55 48.21 -60.18
CA GLN A 368 -49.92 48.10 -59.60
C GLN A 368 -50.61 46.75 -59.29
N ASP A 369 -50.98 46.66 -58.00
CA ASP A 369 -52.17 46.12 -57.31
C ASP A 369 -52.54 44.61 -57.24
N MET A 370 -52.95 44.26 -56.00
CA MET A 370 -53.53 43.02 -55.45
C MET A 370 -54.73 42.51 -56.28
N GLU A 371 -55.11 41.22 -56.32
CA GLU A 371 -55.35 40.28 -55.22
C GLU A 371 -55.60 38.86 -55.79
N GLY A 372 -55.20 37.81 -55.04
CA GLY A 372 -55.89 36.51 -54.94
C GLY A 372 -55.83 35.52 -56.12
N GLY A 373 -54.96 34.51 -56.04
CA GLY A 373 -54.96 33.36 -56.95
C GLY A 373 -54.47 32.05 -56.29
N GLU A 374 -55.30 31.02 -56.38
CA GLU A 374 -55.03 29.63 -55.97
C GLU A 374 -53.96 28.93 -56.83
N VAL A 375 -53.10 28.18 -56.12
CA VAL A 375 -52.47 26.89 -56.40
C VAL A 375 -52.21 26.50 -57.88
N VAL A 376 -50.92 26.36 -58.25
CA VAL A 376 -50.29 25.10 -58.69
C VAL A 376 -48.78 25.32 -58.96
N THR A 377 -47.98 24.66 -58.12
CA THR A 377 -46.63 24.09 -58.32
C THR A 377 -45.38 24.93 -58.59
N ASN A 378 -44.37 24.61 -57.76
CA ASN A 378 -42.93 24.53 -57.98
C ASN A 378 -42.07 25.81 -57.83
N SER A 379 -41.65 26.07 -56.59
CA SER A 379 -40.23 25.95 -56.22
C SER A 379 -40.05 26.00 -54.70
N PHE A 380 -39.36 24.98 -54.21
CA PHE A 380 -39.23 24.60 -52.81
C PHE A 380 -38.06 25.35 -52.17
N THR A 381 -38.33 26.06 -51.08
CA THR A 381 -37.32 26.54 -50.13
C THR A 381 -36.60 25.35 -49.51
N VAL A 382 -35.32 25.16 -49.82
CA VAL A 382 -34.48 24.20 -49.10
C VAL A 382 -33.89 24.90 -47.88
N THR A 383 -34.55 24.69 -46.74
CA THR A 383 -33.90 24.63 -45.44
C THR A 383 -32.90 23.47 -45.47
N ALA A 384 -31.60 23.74 -45.57
CA ALA A 384 -30.58 22.73 -45.34
C ALA A 384 -30.27 22.69 -43.83
N ALA A 385 -30.69 21.59 -43.23
CA ALA A 385 -30.53 21.25 -41.83
C ALA A 385 -29.07 21.16 -41.40
N THR A 386 -28.81 21.58 -40.17
CA THR A 386 -27.59 21.39 -39.40
C THR A 386 -27.44 19.95 -38.90
N ASP A 387 -27.60 18.94 -39.77
CA ASP A 387 -27.55 17.51 -39.39
C ASP A 387 -26.48 16.68 -40.11
N ASP A 388 -25.70 17.25 -41.04
CA ASP A 388 -24.77 16.46 -41.89
C ASP A 388 -23.28 16.52 -41.51
N LEU A 389 -22.92 17.18 -40.40
CA LEU A 389 -21.54 17.17 -39.89
C LEU A 389 -21.31 16.19 -38.72
N GLU A 390 -22.38 15.82 -38.01
CA GLU A 390 -22.32 14.84 -36.91
C GLU A 390 -22.29 13.38 -37.43
N SER A 391 -23.01 13.12 -38.53
CA SER A 391 -23.12 11.79 -39.17
C SER A 391 -21.80 11.34 -39.80
N THR A 392 -21.07 12.24 -40.46
CA THR A 392 -19.78 11.95 -41.11
C THR A 392 -18.65 11.68 -40.11
N MET A 393 -18.66 12.34 -38.94
CA MET A 393 -17.65 12.13 -37.90
C MET A 393 -17.89 10.86 -37.07
N GLN A 394 -19.15 10.42 -36.92
CA GLN A 394 -19.46 9.13 -36.28
C GLN A 394 -19.11 7.93 -37.18
N ILE A 395 -19.34 8.02 -38.50
CA ILE A 395 -18.96 6.95 -39.44
C ILE A 395 -17.45 6.76 -39.46
N HIS A 396 -16.65 7.84 -39.46
CA HIS A 396 -15.19 7.72 -39.42
C HIS A 396 -14.69 7.08 -38.11
N LYS A 397 -15.29 7.40 -36.95
CA LYS A 397 -14.93 6.78 -35.66
C LYS A 397 -15.28 5.29 -35.59
N VAL A 398 -16.42 4.88 -36.16
CA VAL A 398 -16.83 3.46 -36.22
C VAL A 398 -15.94 2.69 -37.20
N VAL A 399 -15.58 3.26 -38.35
CA VAL A 399 -14.66 2.63 -39.31
C VAL A 399 -13.25 2.50 -38.71
N THR A 400 -12.77 3.52 -37.99
CA THR A 400 -11.44 3.45 -37.35
C THR A 400 -11.41 2.42 -36.21
N GLY A 401 -12.48 2.33 -35.41
CA GLY A 401 -12.59 1.35 -34.33
C GLY A 401 -12.72 -0.10 -34.84
N THR A 402 -13.50 -0.32 -35.90
CA THR A 402 -13.64 -1.65 -36.51
C THR A 402 -12.35 -2.12 -37.17
N MET A 403 -11.61 -1.23 -37.84
CA MET A 403 -10.29 -1.55 -38.39
C MET A 403 -9.27 -1.87 -37.29
N ALA A 404 -9.24 -1.11 -36.19
CA ALA A 404 -8.37 -1.41 -35.05
C ALA A 404 -8.65 -2.78 -34.42
N LEU A 405 -9.93 -3.15 -34.29
CA LEU A 405 -10.32 -4.48 -33.82
C LEU A 405 -9.89 -5.59 -34.77
N ILE A 406 -10.02 -5.39 -36.08
CA ILE A 406 -9.56 -6.36 -37.09
C ILE A 406 -8.04 -6.53 -37.03
N PHE A 407 -7.27 -5.44 -36.94
CA PHE A 407 -5.81 -5.52 -36.82
C PHE A 407 -5.36 -6.19 -35.51
N SER A 408 -6.01 -5.87 -34.39
CA SER A 408 -5.72 -6.53 -33.11
C SER A 408 -6.02 -8.04 -33.15
N PHE A 409 -7.13 -8.43 -33.79
CA PHE A 409 -7.47 -9.83 -34.01
C PHE A 409 -6.45 -10.54 -34.91
N LEU A 410 -6.04 -9.91 -36.02
CA LEU A 410 -5.03 -10.47 -36.92
C LEU A 410 -3.65 -10.63 -36.24
N ILE A 411 -3.25 -9.69 -35.39
CA ILE A 411 -2.02 -9.78 -34.60
C ILE A 411 -2.11 -10.95 -33.61
N ILE A 412 -3.23 -11.14 -32.93
CA ILE A 412 -3.43 -12.26 -32.00
C ILE A 412 -3.38 -13.59 -32.76
N VAL A 413 -4.04 -13.70 -33.92
CA VAL A 413 -4.00 -14.90 -34.75
C VAL A 413 -2.58 -15.18 -35.26
N LEU A 414 -1.83 -14.16 -35.66
CA LEU A 414 -0.42 -14.29 -36.07
C LEU A 414 0.45 -14.76 -34.89
N MET A 415 0.28 -14.19 -33.70
CA MET A 415 1.02 -14.58 -32.49
C MET A 415 0.70 -16.03 -32.09
N LEU A 416 -0.56 -16.45 -32.21
CA LEU A 416 -0.98 -17.84 -31.98
C LEU A 416 -0.39 -18.79 -33.05
N TYR A 417 -0.39 -18.37 -34.31
CA TYR A 417 0.20 -19.14 -35.41
C TYR A 417 1.72 -19.31 -35.23
N VAL A 418 2.43 -18.23 -34.91
CA VAL A 418 3.88 -18.25 -34.63
C VAL A 418 4.17 -19.08 -33.38
N SER A 419 3.40 -18.94 -32.31
CA SER A 419 3.56 -19.76 -31.09
C SER A 419 3.32 -21.24 -31.37
N TRP A 420 2.36 -21.57 -32.24
CA TRP A 420 2.06 -22.94 -32.60
C TRP A 420 3.12 -23.55 -33.54
N LYS A 421 3.69 -22.76 -34.46
CA LYS A 421 4.70 -23.21 -35.43
C LYS A 421 6.12 -23.24 -34.86
N CYS A 422 6.50 -22.27 -34.01
CA CYS A 422 7.83 -22.15 -33.44
C CYS A 422 8.01 -22.93 -32.14
N PHE A 423 6.94 -23.20 -31.36
CA PHE A 423 7.03 -23.90 -30.08
C PHE A 423 6.00 -25.04 -29.93
N PRO A 424 6.08 -26.11 -30.76
CA PRO A 424 5.13 -27.22 -30.71
C PRO A 424 5.21 -28.06 -29.42
N ALA A 425 6.29 -27.94 -28.64
CA ALA A 425 6.46 -28.62 -27.35
C ALA A 425 5.70 -27.91 -26.20
N GLY A 426 5.71 -26.56 -26.17
CA GLY A 426 5.01 -25.78 -25.13
C GLY A 426 3.49 -25.91 -25.20
N VAL A 427 2.93 -25.98 -26.42
CA VAL A 427 1.48 -26.18 -26.61
C VAL A 427 1.02 -27.58 -26.16
N ARG A 428 1.87 -28.61 -26.32
CA ARG A 428 1.56 -29.97 -25.82
C ARG A 428 1.54 -30.01 -24.29
N GLN A 429 2.47 -29.32 -23.64
CA GLN A 429 2.56 -29.23 -22.18
C GLN A 429 1.35 -28.49 -21.59
N MET A 430 0.89 -27.40 -22.25
CA MET A 430 -0.35 -26.71 -21.85
C MET A 430 -1.59 -27.59 -22.02
N ARG A 431 -1.73 -28.33 -23.14
CA ARG A 431 -2.85 -29.28 -23.32
C ARG A 431 -2.85 -30.40 -22.29
N GLN A 432 -1.68 -30.93 -21.91
CA GLN A 432 -1.56 -31.92 -20.83
C GLN A 432 -1.96 -31.33 -19.47
N CYS A 433 -1.58 -30.08 -19.17
CA CYS A 433 -1.95 -29.40 -17.93
C CYS A 433 -3.48 -29.19 -17.82
N PHE A 434 -4.12 -28.70 -18.89
CA PHE A 434 -5.58 -28.54 -18.92
C PHE A 434 -6.34 -29.87 -18.86
N SER A 435 -5.82 -30.93 -19.50
CA SER A 435 -6.38 -32.28 -19.39
C SER A 435 -6.29 -32.83 -17.96
N ASN A 436 -5.15 -32.64 -17.29
CA ASN A 436 -4.93 -33.07 -15.91
C ASN A 436 -5.79 -32.27 -14.91
N GLN A 437 -5.98 -30.97 -15.13
CA GLN A 437 -6.92 -30.17 -14.34
C GLN A 437 -8.36 -30.66 -14.49
N ARG A 438 -8.82 -30.92 -15.72
CA ARG A 438 -10.17 -31.48 -15.97
C ARG A 438 -10.36 -32.86 -15.35
N ARG A 439 -9.34 -33.72 -15.35
CA ARG A 439 -9.36 -35.02 -14.66
C ARG A 439 -9.48 -34.86 -13.14
N LYS A 440 -8.70 -33.96 -12.52
CA LYS A 440 -8.80 -33.65 -11.09
C LYS A 440 -10.17 -33.08 -10.70
N GLN A 441 -10.78 -32.28 -11.58
CA GLN A 441 -12.10 -31.70 -11.34
C GLN A 441 -13.22 -32.75 -11.43
N LYS A 442 -13.16 -33.65 -12.43
CA LYS A 442 -14.07 -34.81 -12.51
C LYS A 442 -13.92 -35.73 -11.30
N GLN A 443 -12.70 -36.02 -10.85
CA GLN A 443 -12.44 -36.88 -9.69
C GLN A 443 -12.98 -36.28 -8.37
N LYS A 444 -12.94 -34.94 -8.22
CA LYS A 444 -13.58 -34.23 -7.09
C LYS A 444 -15.11 -34.30 -7.16
N GLN A 445 -15.71 -34.24 -8.34
CA GLN A 445 -17.16 -34.38 -8.51
C GLN A 445 -17.65 -35.82 -8.23
N THR A 446 -16.91 -36.86 -8.64
CA THR A 446 -17.26 -38.26 -8.30
C THR A 446 -17.12 -38.56 -6.81
N MET A 447 -16.10 -38.00 -6.13
CA MET A 447 -15.96 -38.14 -4.67
C MET A 447 -17.07 -37.42 -3.90
N GLN A 448 -17.56 -36.27 -4.40
CA GLN A 448 -18.69 -35.57 -3.79
C GLN A 448 -20.02 -36.31 -3.98
N GLN A 449 -20.24 -36.98 -5.13
CA GLN A 449 -21.43 -37.81 -5.36
C GLN A 449 -21.45 -39.08 -4.49
N MET A 450 -20.29 -39.70 -4.22
CA MET A 450 -20.20 -40.87 -3.32
C MET A 450 -20.41 -40.48 -1.85
N ALA A 451 -20.01 -39.27 -1.44
CA ALA A 451 -20.21 -38.79 -0.07
C ALA A 451 -21.68 -38.45 0.26
N THR A 452 -22.54 -38.28 -0.75
CA THR A 452 -23.96 -37.97 -0.58
C THR A 452 -24.89 -39.20 -0.62
N MET A 453 -24.36 -40.43 -0.75
CA MET A 453 -25.16 -41.66 -0.93
C MET A 453 -25.01 -42.72 0.18
N SER A 454 -24.49 -42.39 1.36
CA SER A 454 -24.42 -43.34 2.48
C SER A 454 -25.23 -42.86 3.69
N THR A 455 -26.39 -43.50 3.91
CA THR A 455 -27.15 -43.51 5.16
C THR A 455 -26.39 -44.31 6.25
N PRO A 456 -26.55 -43.99 7.55
CA PRO A 456 -25.80 -44.66 8.61
C PRO A 456 -26.55 -45.92 9.09
N GLU A 457 -25.92 -47.08 8.99
CA GLU A 457 -26.35 -48.29 9.71
C GLU A 457 -25.26 -48.78 10.66
N TYR A 458 -25.72 -49.16 11.85
CA TYR A 458 -24.95 -49.67 12.99
C TYR A 458 -24.33 -51.05 12.68
N TYR A 459 -23.06 -51.27 13.04
CA TYR A 459 -22.58 -52.61 13.42
C TYR A 459 -21.37 -52.56 14.36
N VAL A 460 -21.32 -53.56 15.24
CA VAL A 460 -20.53 -53.68 16.47
C VAL A 460 -19.32 -54.59 16.24
N ASP A 461 -18.16 -54.15 16.75
CA ASP A 461 -17.03 -54.90 17.36
C ASP A 461 -16.40 -56.12 16.65
N TYR A 462 -15.07 -56.12 16.50
CA TYR A 462 -14.18 -57.15 17.07
C TYR A 462 -12.69 -56.82 16.82
N LYS A 463 -11.87 -56.91 17.87
CA LYS A 463 -10.41 -57.00 17.80
C LYS A 463 -9.99 -58.48 17.96
N PRO A 464 -8.93 -58.94 17.28
CA PRO A 464 -7.89 -59.63 18.05
C PRO A 464 -6.45 -59.34 17.59
N ASN A 465 -5.53 -59.63 18.53
CA ASN A 465 -4.09 -59.36 18.53
C ASN A 465 -3.25 -60.34 17.68
N HIS A 466 -1.98 -59.93 17.47
CA HIS A 466 -0.70 -60.67 17.40
C HIS A 466 0.00 -60.91 16.03
N ILE A 467 1.19 -60.26 15.90
CA ILE A 467 2.56 -60.74 15.51
C ILE A 467 2.69 -61.52 14.18
N GLU A 468 3.55 -61.19 13.19
CA GLU A 468 5.03 -61.13 13.17
C GLU A 468 5.52 -60.66 11.77
N GLY A 469 6.75 -60.15 11.65
CA GLY A 469 7.56 -60.32 10.42
C GLY A 469 7.88 -59.08 9.57
N ALA A 470 9.18 -58.73 9.55
CA ALA A 470 9.79 -57.58 8.90
C ALA A 470 10.01 -57.72 7.38
N LEU A 471 10.08 -56.57 6.68
CA LEU A 471 11.01 -56.37 5.55
C LEU A 471 11.34 -54.87 5.38
N VAL A 472 12.64 -54.59 5.46
CA VAL A 472 13.32 -53.30 5.26
C VAL A 472 13.66 -53.12 3.78
N ILE A 473 13.66 -51.87 3.29
CA ILE A 473 14.54 -51.16 2.30
C ILE A 473 13.82 -49.82 1.98
N ILE A 474 14.17 -48.67 2.59
CA ILE A 474 15.18 -47.64 2.22
C ILE A 474 15.00 -47.00 0.82
N ASN A 475 14.55 -45.74 0.76
CA ASN A 475 15.35 -44.61 0.23
C ASN A 475 14.71 -43.22 0.48
N GLU A 476 15.56 -42.31 0.93
CA GLU A 476 15.34 -40.90 1.29
C GLU A 476 15.52 -39.91 0.10
N TYR A 477 15.24 -38.63 0.39
CA TYR A 477 15.64 -37.36 -0.26
C TYR A 477 14.95 -36.98 -1.57
N GLY A 478 14.66 -35.70 -1.86
CA GLY A 478 15.04 -34.44 -1.23
C GLY A 478 14.61 -33.26 -2.12
N SER A 479 14.67 -32.06 -1.53
CA SER A 479 14.36 -30.74 -2.09
C SER A 479 15.26 -30.31 -3.26
N CYS A 480 14.71 -29.59 -4.25
CA CYS A 480 15.51 -28.86 -5.26
C CYS A 480 15.49 -27.35 -4.99
N THR A 481 16.67 -26.81 -4.69
CA THR A 481 17.04 -25.40 -4.78
C THR A 481 17.51 -25.07 -6.20
N CYS A 482 17.02 -23.98 -6.80
CA CYS A 482 17.58 -23.44 -8.05
C CYS A 482 18.73 -22.49 -7.75
N GLN A 483 19.96 -22.90 -8.10
CA GLN A 483 21.08 -21.98 -8.29
C GLN A 483 21.06 -21.43 -9.71
N GLN A 484 21.24 -20.12 -9.81
CA GLN A 484 21.43 -19.36 -11.04
C GLN A 484 22.93 -19.25 -11.29
N GLN A 485 23.41 -19.64 -12.48
CA GLN A 485 24.71 -19.19 -12.96
C GLN A 485 24.79 -19.12 -14.49
N ALA A 486 25.82 -18.39 -14.92
CA ALA A 486 25.85 -17.48 -16.05
C ALA A 486 26.09 -18.11 -17.43
N SER A 487 25.70 -17.34 -18.44
CA SER A 487 26.07 -17.44 -19.84
C SER A 487 27.55 -17.69 -20.09
N ARG A 488 27.86 -18.62 -21.00
CA ARG A 488 28.97 -18.50 -21.96
C ARG A 488 28.70 -19.30 -23.24
N GLU A 489 29.13 -18.68 -24.32
CA GLU A 489 29.07 -19.06 -25.74
C GLU A 489 29.76 -20.39 -26.04
N CYS A 490 29.36 -21.06 -27.13
CA CYS A 490 30.26 -21.46 -28.22
C CYS A 490 29.49 -22.00 -29.43
N GLU A 491 30.10 -21.71 -30.58
CA GLU A 491 29.77 -21.97 -31.98
C GLU A 491 29.49 -23.44 -32.32
N VAL A 492 28.63 -23.67 -33.33
CA VAL A 492 28.97 -24.24 -34.66
C VAL A 492 28.03 -23.64 -35.70
#